data_AF-A0A0R3PZX4-F1
#
_entry.id   AF-A0A0R3PZX4-F1
#
_cell.length_a   1.000
_cell.length_b   1.000
_cell.length_c   1.000
_cell.angle_alpha   90.00
_cell.angle_beta   90.00
_cell.angle_gamma   90.00
#
_symmetry.space_group_name_H-M   'P 1'
#
loop_
_entity.id
_entity.type
_entity.pdbx_description
1 polymer ?
#
loop_
_entity_poly.entity_id
_entity_poly.type
_entity_poly.pdbx_seq_one_letter_code
_entity_poly.pdbx_strand_id
1 'polypeptide(L)'
;MQRFTKEIAKEKNIENKFSNPEFKATIEYHQKRCHNTEVTVYSHLIHMTEKKFPLPKIFFMKKFSENNPLKGYIIMEYLDKLKTVHIYENVTTGTVKQILRAIAVLEAMSLDFSLQEKDEFMDKPFTGICGAFFNKETLGNLMEILRTFIGHLSSKFDRLEKALLHLVDLEWADRLPEEIGMRPVLCHGDLWSMNILWRTNKDNLKIAAVIDFQTAHFGCPAFDLVRVMCACLSGKDRQEQWEELLDEFYGYLKEECGNRDMPYTLKQLKESYRRFFPLGGLMIMPMIGPLFDIICKSGDKEQNQKVILKVIHPGQRTNN
;
A
#
# COMPACT_ATOMS: atom_id res chain seq x y z
N MET A 1 -14.79 9.50 7.33
CA MET A 1 -15.16 9.60 5.91
C MET A 1 -16.60 10.08 5.70
N GLN A 2 -17.65 9.39 6.20
CA GLN A 2 -19.06 9.78 5.99
C GLN A 2 -19.42 11.22 6.41
N ARG A 3 -18.90 11.72 7.53
CA ARG A 3 -19.15 13.09 8.00
C ARG A 3 -18.52 14.13 7.06
N PHE A 4 -17.28 13.89 6.67
CA PHE A 4 -16.52 14.70 5.72
C PHE A 4 -17.16 14.73 4.32
N THR A 5 -17.58 13.58 3.80
CA THR A 5 -18.25 13.51 2.49
C THR A 5 -19.65 14.11 2.52
N LYS A 6 -20.35 14.05 3.65
CA LYS A 6 -21.63 14.75 3.85
C LYS A 6 -21.46 16.27 3.86
N GLU A 7 -20.40 16.78 4.47
CA GLU A 7 -20.08 18.21 4.50
C GLU A 7 -19.71 18.72 3.09
N ILE A 8 -18.84 17.99 2.36
CA ILE A 8 -18.48 18.33 0.98
C ILE A 8 -19.66 18.24 0.02
N ALA A 9 -20.48 17.18 0.13
CA ALA A 9 -21.67 17.02 -0.70
C ALA A 9 -22.65 18.20 -0.53
N LYS A 10 -22.76 18.69 0.71
CA LYS A 10 -23.58 19.85 1.05
C LYS A 10 -22.97 21.17 0.52
N GLU A 11 -21.66 21.36 0.61
CA GLU A 11 -20.98 22.54 0.06
C GLU A 11 -21.02 22.59 -1.47
N LYS A 12 -20.84 21.45 -2.14
CA LYS A 12 -20.77 21.36 -3.59
C LYS A 12 -22.11 21.06 -4.27
N ASN A 13 -23.20 20.97 -3.50
CA ASN A 13 -24.54 20.64 -3.97
C ASN A 13 -24.60 19.39 -4.85
N ILE A 14 -23.84 18.36 -4.47
CA ILE A 14 -23.73 17.06 -5.15
C ILE A 14 -24.30 15.96 -4.27
N GLU A 15 -24.83 14.91 -4.89
CA GLU A 15 -25.43 13.80 -4.16
C GLU A 15 -24.38 13.02 -3.35
N ASN A 16 -24.65 12.79 -2.06
CA ASN A 16 -23.75 12.03 -1.22
C ASN A 16 -23.90 10.52 -1.51
N LYS A 17 -23.01 9.95 -2.32
CA LYS A 17 -22.99 8.51 -2.63
C LYS A 17 -22.99 7.62 -1.35
N PHE A 18 -22.45 8.09 -0.21
CA PHE A 18 -22.48 7.36 1.07
C PHE A 18 -23.85 7.31 1.75
N SER A 19 -24.86 8.02 1.24
CA SER A 19 -26.23 7.95 1.73
C SER A 19 -27.07 6.88 1.01
N ASN A 20 -26.63 6.43 -0.17
CA ASN A 20 -27.27 5.38 -0.95
C ASN A 20 -27.21 4.01 -0.21
N PRO A 21 -28.36 3.34 0.02
CA PRO A 21 -28.41 2.04 0.70
C PRO A 21 -27.61 0.92 0.02
N GLU A 22 -27.64 0.85 -1.31
CA GLU A 22 -26.91 -0.16 -2.09
C GLU A 22 -25.39 0.06 -1.96
N PHE A 23 -24.94 1.31 -2.05
CA PHE A 23 -23.54 1.66 -1.83
C PHE A 23 -23.09 1.34 -0.40
N LYS A 24 -23.93 1.59 0.60
CA LYS A 24 -23.64 1.21 2.00
C LYS A 24 -23.49 -0.30 2.17
N ALA A 25 -24.39 -1.08 1.57
CA ALA A 25 -24.33 -2.54 1.63
C ALA A 25 -23.02 -3.06 1.00
N THR A 26 -22.62 -2.52 -0.14
CA THR A 26 -21.34 -2.85 -0.79
C THR A 26 -20.14 -2.51 0.08
N ILE A 27 -20.12 -1.32 0.69
CA ILE A 27 -19.05 -0.92 1.62
C ILE A 27 -19.00 -1.84 2.84
N GLU A 28 -20.15 -2.15 3.46
CA GLU A 28 -20.21 -3.05 4.60
C GLU A 28 -19.69 -4.46 4.25
N TYR A 29 -20.07 -4.98 3.09
CA TYR A 29 -19.56 -6.24 2.57
C TYR A 29 -18.03 -6.24 2.44
N HIS A 30 -17.47 -5.22 1.80
CA HIS A 30 -16.01 -5.10 1.64
C HIS A 30 -15.29 -4.91 2.98
N GLN A 31 -15.84 -4.11 3.89
CA GLN A 31 -15.27 -3.90 5.22
C GLN A 31 -15.14 -5.20 6.01
N LYS A 32 -16.22 -6.02 6.03
CA LYS A 32 -16.19 -7.32 6.71
C LYS A 32 -15.18 -8.27 6.08
N ARG A 33 -15.06 -8.27 4.74
CA ARG A 33 -14.07 -9.08 4.02
C ARG A 33 -12.65 -8.62 4.35
N CYS A 34 -12.35 -7.32 4.26
CA CYS A 34 -11.05 -6.74 4.61
C CYS A 34 -10.65 -7.07 6.05
N HIS A 35 -11.56 -6.94 7.01
CA HIS A 35 -11.33 -7.35 8.39
C HIS A 35 -11.00 -8.85 8.51
N ASN A 36 -11.75 -9.70 7.83
CA ASN A 36 -11.50 -11.15 7.87
C ASN A 36 -10.15 -11.52 7.24
N THR A 37 -9.77 -10.87 6.14
CA THR A 37 -8.44 -10.99 5.53
C THR A 37 -7.35 -10.67 6.55
N GLU A 38 -7.47 -9.54 7.24
CA GLU A 38 -6.49 -9.11 8.24
C GLU A 38 -6.38 -10.13 9.39
N VAL A 39 -7.51 -10.64 9.89
CA VAL A 39 -7.53 -11.70 10.90
C VAL A 39 -6.84 -12.98 10.39
N THR A 40 -7.08 -13.38 9.15
CA THR A 40 -6.42 -14.55 8.54
C THR A 40 -4.91 -14.35 8.53
N VAL A 41 -4.42 -13.23 7.99
CA VAL A 41 -2.97 -12.96 7.95
C VAL A 41 -2.36 -12.98 9.35
N TYR A 42 -2.98 -12.31 10.32
CA TYR A 42 -2.50 -12.34 11.70
C TYR A 42 -2.48 -13.75 12.29
N SER A 43 -3.50 -14.57 12.03
CA SER A 43 -3.54 -15.95 12.52
C SER A 43 -2.37 -16.80 12.02
N HIS A 44 -1.92 -16.59 10.79
CA HIS A 44 -0.73 -17.28 10.27
C HIS A 44 0.57 -16.70 10.86
N LEU A 45 0.70 -15.37 10.89
CA LEU A 45 1.90 -14.70 11.39
C LEU A 45 2.20 -15.03 12.86
N ILE A 46 1.18 -15.17 13.71
CA ILE A 46 1.39 -15.52 15.14
C ILE A 46 1.90 -16.95 15.35
N HIS A 47 1.67 -17.85 14.39
CA HIS A 47 2.11 -19.24 14.47
C HIS A 47 3.51 -19.46 13.87
N MET A 48 4.12 -18.42 13.30
CA MET A 48 5.51 -18.47 12.86
C MET A 48 6.44 -18.64 14.07
N THR A 49 7.13 -19.78 14.12
CA THR A 49 7.96 -20.21 15.26
C THR A 49 9.18 -19.33 15.52
N GLU A 50 9.67 -18.60 14.52
CA GLU A 50 10.97 -17.90 14.57
C GLU A 50 10.89 -16.37 14.81
N LYS A 51 9.72 -15.78 15.09
CA LYS A 51 9.54 -14.32 15.29
C LYS A 51 10.27 -13.43 14.26
N LYS A 52 10.37 -13.90 13.01
CA LYS A 52 11.09 -13.20 11.93
C LYS A 52 10.32 -11.99 11.39
N PHE A 53 9.00 -11.96 11.58
CA PHE A 53 8.16 -10.88 11.10
C PHE A 53 7.86 -9.85 12.22
N PRO A 54 8.03 -8.55 11.98
CA PRO A 54 7.77 -7.51 12.98
C PRO A 54 6.25 -7.27 13.14
N LEU A 55 5.67 -7.79 14.22
CA LEU A 55 4.24 -7.75 14.53
C LEU A 55 3.99 -7.18 15.93
N PRO A 56 2.91 -6.39 16.19
CA PRO A 56 2.45 -6.23 17.55
C PRO A 56 2.00 -7.57 18.14
N LYS A 57 2.09 -7.74 19.47
CA LYS A 57 1.49 -8.93 20.10
C LYS A 57 -0.02 -8.90 19.91
N ILE A 58 -0.59 -9.93 19.27
CA ILE A 58 -2.04 -10.10 19.15
C ILE A 58 -2.56 -10.83 20.38
N PHE A 59 -3.53 -10.25 21.08
CA PHE A 59 -4.16 -10.85 22.27
C PHE A 59 -5.40 -11.66 21.90
N PHE A 60 -6.28 -11.09 21.07
CA PHE A 60 -7.50 -11.73 20.61
C PHE A 60 -7.86 -11.26 19.22
N MET A 61 -8.47 -12.12 18.43
CA MET A 61 -9.03 -11.74 17.13
C MET A 61 -10.24 -12.60 16.82
N LYS A 62 -11.20 -12.04 16.09
CA LYS A 62 -12.41 -12.73 15.67
C LYS A 62 -12.89 -12.22 14.32
N LYS A 63 -13.16 -13.16 13.42
CA LYS A 63 -13.77 -12.91 12.11
C LYS A 63 -15.26 -12.54 12.24
N PHE A 64 -15.74 -11.75 11.30
CA PHE A 64 -17.15 -11.72 10.95
C PHE A 64 -17.56 -13.06 10.33
N SER A 65 -18.76 -13.51 10.61
CA SER A 65 -19.38 -14.69 9.98
C SER A 65 -20.90 -14.52 9.99
N GLU A 66 -21.64 -15.42 9.34
CA GLU A 66 -23.11 -15.43 9.39
C GLU A 66 -23.63 -15.51 10.83
N ASN A 67 -22.96 -16.29 11.68
CA ASN A 67 -23.26 -16.44 13.10
C ASN A 67 -22.68 -15.31 13.98
N ASN A 68 -21.84 -14.45 13.42
CA ASN A 68 -21.24 -13.30 14.11
C ASN A 68 -21.18 -12.07 13.17
N PRO A 69 -22.32 -11.54 12.72
CA PRO A 69 -22.34 -10.55 11.65
C PRO A 69 -21.92 -9.15 12.10
N LEU A 70 -21.83 -8.91 13.42
CA LEU A 70 -21.64 -7.59 14.03
C LEU A 70 -20.40 -7.45 14.92
N LYS A 71 -19.73 -8.55 15.31
CA LYS A 71 -18.64 -8.50 16.31
C LYS A 71 -17.33 -9.11 15.78
N GLY A 72 -16.84 -8.61 14.66
CA GLY A 72 -15.44 -8.78 14.28
C GLY A 72 -14.57 -7.83 15.10
N TYR A 73 -13.43 -8.31 15.59
CA TYR A 73 -12.49 -7.46 16.34
C TYR A 73 -11.06 -8.02 16.25
N ILE A 74 -10.09 -7.13 16.45
CA ILE A 74 -8.68 -7.45 16.68
C ILE A 74 -8.24 -6.65 17.91
N ILE A 75 -7.70 -7.34 18.90
CA ILE A 75 -7.16 -6.77 20.14
C ILE A 75 -5.67 -7.09 20.13
N MET A 76 -4.85 -6.06 20.05
CA MET A 76 -3.40 -6.18 19.94
C MET A 76 -2.69 -5.18 20.86
N GLU A 77 -1.38 -5.39 21.01
CA GLU A 77 -0.49 -4.53 21.78
C GLU A 77 -0.53 -3.09 21.32
N TYR A 78 -0.69 -2.18 22.29
CA TYR A 78 -0.46 -0.77 22.09
C TYR A 78 1.05 -0.51 22.12
N LEU A 79 1.61 -0.14 20.97
CA LEU A 79 3.03 0.19 20.85
C LEU A 79 3.25 1.67 21.14
N ASP A 80 4.01 1.96 22.21
CA ASP A 80 4.40 3.32 22.58
C ASP A 80 5.72 3.75 21.93
N LYS A 81 6.02 5.06 22.05
CA LYS A 81 7.29 5.68 21.63
C LYS A 81 7.63 5.45 20.14
N LEU A 82 6.59 5.48 19.30
CA LEU A 82 6.72 5.38 17.86
C LEU A 82 7.13 6.72 17.24
N LYS A 83 7.87 6.66 16.13
CA LYS A 83 8.15 7.79 15.26
C LYS A 83 7.21 7.75 14.07
N THR A 84 6.49 8.84 13.84
CA THR A 84 5.73 9.02 12.61
C THR A 84 6.68 9.29 11.45
N VAL A 85 6.50 8.56 10.36
CA VAL A 85 7.15 8.83 9.07
C VAL A 85 6.02 9.09 8.08
N HIS A 86 5.90 10.34 7.66
CA HIS A 86 4.83 10.72 6.74
C HIS A 86 5.15 10.28 5.30
N ILE A 87 4.13 10.17 4.46
CA ILE A 87 4.27 9.78 3.03
C ILE A 87 5.09 10.77 2.19
N TYR A 88 5.28 12.01 2.64
CA TYR A 88 6.16 12.99 1.98
C TYR A 88 7.62 12.91 2.46
N GLU A 89 7.92 12.06 3.45
CA GLU A 89 9.28 11.83 3.93
C GLU A 89 9.86 10.61 3.23
N ASN A 90 11.04 10.80 2.63
CA ASN A 90 11.82 9.67 2.13
C ASN A 90 12.62 9.06 3.28
N VAL A 91 12.75 7.75 3.26
CA VAL A 91 13.66 7.00 4.15
C VAL A 91 14.89 6.56 3.37
N THR A 92 15.95 6.18 4.07
CA THR A 92 17.18 5.69 3.42
C THR A 92 16.95 4.32 2.79
N THR A 93 17.74 3.96 1.78
CA THR A 93 17.71 2.61 1.20
C THR A 93 18.03 1.53 2.23
N GLY A 94 18.92 1.81 3.20
CA GLY A 94 19.15 0.94 4.36
C GLY A 94 17.90 0.71 5.23
N THR A 95 16.99 1.69 5.31
CA THR A 95 15.70 1.54 5.98
C THR A 95 14.75 0.69 5.13
N VAL A 96 14.70 0.92 3.81
CA VAL A 96 13.89 0.13 2.88
C VAL A 96 14.28 -1.35 2.90
N LYS A 97 15.57 -1.68 3.01
CA LYS A 97 16.03 -3.07 3.13
C LYS A 97 15.39 -3.83 4.30
N GLN A 98 15.07 -3.15 5.41
CA GLN A 98 14.33 -3.77 6.52
C GLN A 98 12.90 -4.15 6.11
N ILE A 99 12.26 -3.29 5.32
CA ILE A 99 10.92 -3.54 4.77
C ILE A 99 10.99 -4.71 3.79
N LEU A 100 11.97 -4.72 2.89
CA LEU A 100 12.19 -5.83 1.94
C LEU A 100 12.40 -7.17 2.65
N ARG A 101 13.12 -7.18 3.78
CA ARG A 101 13.26 -8.40 4.58
C ARG A 101 11.93 -8.87 5.16
N ALA A 102 11.08 -7.96 5.64
CA ALA A 102 9.74 -8.30 6.12
C ALA A 102 8.84 -8.84 4.99
N ILE A 103 8.88 -8.23 3.80
CA ILE A 103 8.16 -8.75 2.61
C ILE A 103 8.65 -10.16 2.26
N ALA A 104 9.97 -10.40 2.25
CA ALA A 104 10.53 -11.71 1.97
C ALA A 104 10.04 -12.79 2.95
N VAL A 105 9.95 -12.46 4.24
CA VAL A 105 9.38 -13.35 5.27
C VAL A 105 7.91 -13.64 5.00
N LEU A 106 7.12 -12.62 4.65
CA LEU A 106 5.69 -12.76 4.33
C LEU A 106 5.47 -13.66 3.10
N GLU A 107 6.23 -13.43 2.04
CA GLU A 107 6.15 -14.22 0.80
C GLU A 107 6.59 -15.67 1.01
N ALA A 108 7.68 -15.90 1.76
CA ALA A 108 8.12 -17.25 2.08
C ALA A 108 7.09 -18.01 2.93
N MET A 109 6.48 -17.35 3.92
CA MET A 109 5.38 -17.93 4.71
C MET A 109 4.16 -18.28 3.84
N SER A 110 3.88 -17.48 2.80
CA SER A 110 2.74 -17.70 1.93
C SER A 110 2.75 -19.04 1.17
N LEU A 111 3.94 -19.66 1.08
CA LEU A 111 4.11 -20.98 0.47
C LEU A 111 3.47 -22.10 1.29
N ASP A 112 3.23 -21.87 2.59
CA ASP A 112 2.68 -22.86 3.51
C ASP A 112 1.15 -22.81 3.60
N PHE A 113 0.50 -21.86 2.91
CA PHE A 113 -0.97 -21.76 2.87
C PHE A 113 -1.58 -22.88 2.05
N SER A 114 -2.57 -23.56 2.62
CA SER A 114 -3.44 -24.50 1.90
C SER A 114 -4.35 -23.78 0.90
N LEU A 115 -4.90 -24.52 -0.07
CA LEU A 115 -5.84 -23.95 -1.05
C LEU A 115 -7.08 -23.34 -0.36
N GLN A 116 -7.60 -24.00 0.67
CA GLN A 116 -8.76 -23.52 1.42
C GLN A 116 -8.48 -22.20 2.15
N GLU A 117 -7.28 -22.02 2.69
CA GLU A 117 -6.89 -20.76 3.33
C GLU A 117 -6.73 -19.64 2.30
N LYS A 118 -6.26 -19.96 1.08
CA LYS A 118 -6.16 -19.01 -0.03
C LYS A 118 -7.53 -18.50 -0.50
N ASP A 119 -8.56 -19.34 -0.45
CA ASP A 119 -9.94 -18.96 -0.82
C ASP A 119 -10.54 -17.87 0.09
N GLU A 120 -9.96 -17.65 1.28
CA GLU A 120 -10.37 -16.55 2.17
C GLU A 120 -9.94 -15.17 1.67
N PHE A 121 -8.94 -15.11 0.78
CA PHE A 121 -8.40 -13.87 0.24
C PHE A 121 -9.17 -13.41 -0.99
N MET A 122 -9.07 -12.12 -1.31
CA MET A 122 -9.68 -11.60 -2.54
C MET A 122 -8.94 -12.14 -3.77
N ASP A 123 -9.69 -12.82 -4.65
CA ASP A 123 -9.17 -13.36 -5.93
C ASP A 123 -8.71 -12.24 -6.87
N LYS A 124 -9.48 -11.14 -6.91
CA LYS A 124 -9.23 -10.01 -7.82
C LYS A 124 -9.06 -8.69 -7.06
N PRO A 125 -7.90 -8.47 -6.43
CA PRO A 125 -7.66 -7.31 -5.58
C PRO A 125 -7.74 -5.98 -6.34
N PHE A 126 -7.27 -5.91 -7.60
CA PHE A 126 -7.27 -4.66 -8.36
C PHE A 126 -8.66 -4.34 -8.91
N THR A 127 -9.31 -5.27 -9.60
CA THR A 127 -10.67 -5.01 -10.11
C THR A 127 -11.71 -4.91 -8.99
N GLY A 128 -11.51 -5.63 -7.87
CA GLY A 128 -12.38 -5.61 -6.70
C GLY A 128 -12.23 -4.35 -5.84
N ILE A 129 -11.13 -4.23 -5.08
CA ILE A 129 -10.91 -3.12 -4.14
C ILE A 129 -10.55 -1.83 -4.90
N CYS A 130 -9.61 -1.90 -5.84
CA CYS A 130 -9.10 -0.71 -6.51
C CYS A 130 -10.05 -0.17 -7.59
N GLY A 131 -10.86 -1.02 -8.22
CA GLY A 131 -11.83 -0.61 -9.27
C GLY A 131 -12.78 0.50 -8.82
N ALA A 132 -13.18 0.50 -7.55
CA ALA A 132 -14.01 1.56 -6.97
C ALA A 132 -13.29 2.92 -6.90
N PHE A 133 -11.97 2.91 -6.72
CA PHE A 133 -11.14 4.12 -6.56
C PHE A 133 -10.46 4.58 -7.86
N PHE A 134 -10.28 3.69 -8.85
CA PHE A 134 -9.52 3.96 -10.08
C PHE A 134 -10.41 3.94 -11.33
N ASN A 135 -11.65 4.39 -11.21
CA ASN A 135 -12.52 4.63 -12.36
C ASN A 135 -12.23 6.00 -13.01
N LYS A 136 -12.75 6.21 -14.23
CA LYS A 136 -12.54 7.42 -15.04
C LYS A 136 -12.96 8.71 -14.31
N GLU A 137 -14.06 8.69 -13.56
CA GLU A 137 -14.56 9.84 -12.80
C GLU A 137 -13.56 10.23 -11.70
N THR A 138 -13.11 9.26 -10.89
CA THR A 138 -12.17 9.50 -9.79
C THR A 138 -10.79 9.97 -10.30
N LEU A 139 -10.30 9.37 -11.38
CA LEU A 139 -9.04 9.77 -12.00
C LEU A 139 -9.10 11.19 -12.58
N GLY A 140 -10.21 11.54 -13.25
CA GLY A 140 -10.44 12.91 -13.74
C GLY A 140 -10.44 13.93 -12.58
N ASN A 141 -11.17 13.63 -11.51
CA ASN A 141 -11.20 14.49 -10.32
C ASN A 141 -9.82 14.66 -9.68
N LEU A 142 -9.01 13.60 -9.64
CA LEU A 142 -7.63 13.66 -9.14
C LEU A 142 -6.76 14.59 -10.00
N MET A 143 -6.88 14.53 -11.33
CA MET A 143 -6.11 15.41 -12.22
C MET A 143 -6.47 16.88 -12.03
N GLU A 144 -7.76 17.19 -11.87
CA GLU A 144 -8.23 18.56 -11.57
C GLU A 144 -7.68 19.09 -10.23
N ILE A 145 -7.68 18.25 -9.21
CA ILE A 145 -7.05 18.58 -7.91
C ILE A 145 -5.57 18.88 -8.12
N LEU A 146 -4.82 18.00 -8.80
CA LEU A 146 -3.39 18.17 -9.01
C LEU A 146 -3.04 19.42 -9.83
N ARG A 147 -3.84 19.76 -10.85
CA ARG A 147 -3.71 21.01 -11.61
C ARG A 147 -3.87 22.24 -10.72
N THR A 148 -4.83 22.20 -9.79
CA THR A 148 -5.09 23.30 -8.86
C THR A 148 -3.91 23.51 -7.90
N PHE A 149 -3.31 22.42 -7.40
CA PHE A 149 -2.21 22.51 -6.43
C PHE A 149 -0.83 22.75 -7.07
N ILE A 150 -0.60 22.25 -8.29
CA ILE A 150 0.72 22.26 -8.93
C ILE A 150 0.63 22.73 -10.39
N GLY A 151 0.05 23.92 -10.59
CA GLY A 151 -0.23 24.47 -11.92
C GLY A 151 0.98 24.54 -12.87
N HIS A 152 2.20 24.67 -12.34
CA HIS A 152 3.42 24.66 -13.17
C HIS A 152 3.74 23.29 -13.81
N LEU A 153 3.10 22.20 -13.36
CA LEU A 153 3.21 20.87 -13.94
C LEU A 153 2.04 20.50 -14.85
N SER A 154 1.14 21.44 -15.18
CA SER A 154 -0.08 21.17 -15.98
C SER A 154 0.21 20.41 -17.28
N SER A 155 1.27 20.78 -18.01
CA SER A 155 1.66 20.08 -19.25
C SER A 155 2.08 18.62 -19.03
N LYS A 156 2.61 18.28 -17.85
CA LYS A 156 2.90 16.89 -17.47
C LYS A 156 1.62 16.14 -17.12
N PHE A 157 0.67 16.79 -16.44
CA PHE A 157 -0.64 16.20 -16.14
C PHE A 157 -1.45 15.94 -17.42
N ASP A 158 -1.40 16.82 -18.42
CA ASP A 158 -2.07 16.59 -19.72
C ASP A 158 -1.49 15.37 -20.45
N ARG A 159 -0.17 15.17 -20.37
CA ARG A 159 0.49 13.98 -20.90
C ARG A 159 0.09 12.73 -20.12
N LEU A 160 0.04 12.81 -18.80
CA LEU A 160 -0.36 11.71 -17.94
C LEU A 160 -1.82 11.32 -18.22
N GLU A 161 -2.74 12.29 -18.29
CA GLU A 161 -4.17 12.06 -18.55
C GLU A 161 -4.40 11.32 -19.87
N LYS A 162 -3.70 11.71 -20.94
CA LYS A 162 -3.73 10.98 -22.21
C LYS A 162 -3.22 9.55 -22.09
N ALA A 163 -2.24 9.31 -21.21
CA ALA A 163 -1.69 7.98 -20.97
C ALA A 163 -2.55 7.14 -20.02
N LEU A 164 -3.36 7.74 -19.12
CA LEU A 164 -4.15 7.01 -18.12
C LEU A 164 -5.02 5.91 -18.72
N LEU A 165 -5.62 6.16 -19.87
CA LEU A 165 -6.47 5.19 -20.59
C LEU A 165 -5.70 3.93 -21.02
N HIS A 166 -4.38 4.02 -21.16
CA HIS A 166 -3.51 2.91 -21.52
C HIS A 166 -2.77 2.32 -20.32
N LEU A 167 -2.64 3.08 -19.23
CA LEU A 167 -1.91 2.67 -18.03
C LEU A 167 -2.80 1.95 -17.01
N VAL A 168 -4.09 2.30 -16.95
CA VAL A 168 -5.03 1.73 -15.99
C VAL A 168 -5.69 0.49 -16.57
N ASP A 169 -4.99 -0.63 -16.44
CA ASP A 169 -5.53 -1.96 -16.73
C ASP A 169 -5.46 -2.82 -15.47
N LEU A 170 -6.54 -2.75 -14.69
CA LEU A 170 -6.67 -3.46 -13.40
C LEU A 170 -6.85 -4.97 -13.61
N GLU A 171 -7.49 -5.37 -14.70
CA GLU A 171 -7.68 -6.79 -15.02
C GLU A 171 -6.37 -7.42 -15.47
N TRP A 172 -5.55 -6.69 -16.23
CA TRP A 172 -4.18 -7.09 -16.52
C TRP A 172 -3.34 -7.22 -15.26
N ALA A 173 -3.45 -6.28 -14.32
CA ALA A 173 -2.72 -6.37 -13.05
C ALA A 173 -3.08 -7.67 -12.31
N ASP A 174 -4.37 -8.01 -12.19
CA ASP A 174 -4.82 -9.27 -11.57
C ASP A 174 -4.25 -10.52 -12.28
N ARG A 175 -3.91 -10.46 -13.58
CA ARG A 175 -3.36 -11.59 -14.38
C ARG A 175 -1.83 -11.58 -14.56
N LEU A 176 -1.14 -10.59 -14.00
CA LEU A 176 0.29 -10.41 -14.20
C LEU A 176 1.15 -11.61 -13.74
N PRO A 177 0.87 -12.26 -12.60
CA PRO A 177 1.62 -13.44 -12.17
C PRO A 177 1.57 -14.57 -13.20
N GLU A 178 0.38 -14.87 -13.73
CA GLU A 178 0.17 -15.94 -14.71
C GLU A 178 0.90 -15.62 -16.01
N GLU A 179 0.82 -14.38 -16.48
CA GLU A 179 1.45 -13.96 -17.74
C GLU A 179 2.99 -14.09 -17.69
N ILE A 180 3.60 -13.83 -16.53
CA ILE A 180 5.05 -13.95 -16.32
C ILE A 180 5.46 -15.39 -15.94
N GLY A 181 4.50 -16.23 -15.54
CA GLY A 181 4.74 -17.60 -15.07
C GLY A 181 5.28 -17.67 -13.64
N MET A 182 4.78 -16.79 -12.77
CA MET A 182 5.14 -16.72 -11.34
C MET A 182 4.07 -17.44 -10.51
N ARG A 183 4.49 -18.13 -9.44
CA ARG A 183 3.55 -18.57 -8.41
C ARG A 183 3.10 -17.34 -7.62
N PRO A 184 1.78 -17.08 -7.49
CA PRO A 184 1.28 -15.99 -6.65
C PRO A 184 1.74 -16.17 -5.20
N VAL A 185 2.14 -15.06 -4.58
CA VAL A 185 2.61 -14.98 -3.19
C VAL A 185 1.69 -14.04 -2.40
N LEU A 186 1.71 -14.15 -1.07
CA LEU A 186 0.93 -13.23 -0.22
C LEU A 186 1.57 -11.84 -0.24
N CYS A 187 0.86 -10.89 -0.86
CA CYS A 187 1.15 -9.47 -0.79
C CYS A 187 0.40 -8.85 0.39
N HIS A 188 1.01 -7.87 1.04
CA HIS A 188 0.35 -6.99 2.00
C HIS A 188 -0.73 -6.14 1.32
N GLY A 189 -0.48 -5.66 0.10
CA GLY A 189 -1.47 -4.97 -0.73
C GLY A 189 -1.70 -3.49 -0.40
N ASP A 190 -1.15 -2.99 0.70
CA ASP A 190 -1.12 -1.56 1.05
C ASP A 190 0.09 -1.24 1.92
N LEU A 191 1.30 -1.56 1.45
CA LEU A 191 2.52 -1.35 2.22
C LEU A 191 3.15 0.01 1.89
N TRP A 192 3.04 0.97 2.81
CA TRP A 192 3.59 2.32 2.72
C TRP A 192 4.04 2.80 4.10
N SER A 193 4.70 3.97 4.17
CA SER A 193 5.37 4.45 5.38
C SER A 193 4.48 4.53 6.63
N MET A 194 3.17 4.73 6.46
CA MET A 194 2.20 4.83 7.56
C MET A 194 1.62 3.50 8.05
N ASN A 195 1.73 2.42 7.25
CA ASN A 195 1.40 1.05 7.67
C ASN A 195 2.61 0.31 8.26
N ILE A 196 3.72 1.05 8.42
CA ILE A 196 4.93 0.59 9.08
C ILE A 196 5.14 1.45 10.31
N LEU A 197 5.14 0.84 11.48
CA LEU A 197 5.38 1.51 12.75
C LEU A 197 6.87 1.57 13.01
N TRP A 198 7.39 2.77 13.25
CA TRP A 198 8.82 3.00 13.39
C TRP A 198 9.22 3.32 14.81
N ARG A 199 10.41 2.88 15.21
CA ARG A 199 11.14 3.40 16.37
C ARG A 199 12.43 4.07 15.91
N THR A 200 12.89 5.04 16.68
CA THR A 200 14.20 5.66 16.47
C THR A 200 15.20 5.06 17.44
N ASN A 201 16.33 4.60 16.93
CA ASN A 201 17.50 4.25 17.74
C ASN A 201 18.70 5.07 17.28
N LYS A 202 19.09 6.09 18.06
CA LYS A 202 20.27 6.94 17.81
C LYS A 202 20.35 7.35 16.33
N ASP A 203 19.28 8.00 15.86
CA ASP A 203 19.07 8.52 14.49
C ASP A 203 18.71 7.49 13.40
N ASN A 204 18.76 6.18 13.68
CA ASN A 204 18.34 5.16 12.73
C ASN A 204 16.88 4.73 12.94
N LEU A 205 16.12 4.65 11.85
CA LEU A 205 14.77 4.08 11.85
C LEU A 205 14.84 2.55 11.93
N LYS A 206 14.07 1.98 12.84
CA LYS A 206 13.87 0.53 12.99
C LYS A 206 12.38 0.21 12.93
N ILE A 207 12.03 -0.84 12.20
CA ILE A 207 10.65 -1.33 12.15
C ILE A 207 10.29 -1.89 13.53
N ALA A 208 9.25 -1.33 14.14
CA ALA A 208 8.62 -1.86 15.34
C ALA A 208 7.54 -2.89 14.95
N ALA A 209 6.73 -2.56 13.95
CA ALA A 209 5.74 -3.49 13.42
C ALA A 209 5.28 -3.10 12.00
N VAL A 210 4.76 -4.07 11.27
CA VAL A 210 3.95 -3.87 10.06
C VAL A 210 2.50 -4.22 10.41
N ILE A 211 1.55 -3.36 10.01
CA ILE A 211 0.13 -3.45 10.39
C ILE A 211 -0.77 -3.18 9.18
N ASP A 212 -2.08 -3.37 9.37
CA ASP A 212 -3.11 -3.08 8.36
C ASP A 212 -3.06 -4.00 7.13
N PHE A 213 -3.21 -5.31 7.38
CA PHE A 213 -3.25 -6.35 6.34
C PHE A 213 -4.62 -6.49 5.67
N GLN A 214 -5.48 -5.47 5.77
CA GLN A 214 -6.88 -5.53 5.34
C GLN A 214 -7.05 -5.70 3.81
N THR A 215 -6.01 -5.36 3.05
CA THR A 215 -5.95 -5.51 1.59
C THR A 215 -5.03 -6.63 1.13
N ALA A 216 -4.56 -7.48 2.05
CA ALA A 216 -3.68 -8.58 1.71
C ALA A 216 -4.36 -9.56 0.73
N HIS A 217 -3.57 -10.10 -0.20
CA HIS A 217 -4.06 -10.95 -1.28
C HIS A 217 -2.92 -11.77 -1.87
N PHE A 218 -3.24 -12.86 -2.56
CA PHE A 218 -2.26 -13.57 -3.36
C PHE A 218 -2.10 -12.88 -4.72
N GLY A 219 -0.87 -12.57 -5.10
CA GLY A 219 -0.62 -11.80 -6.31
C GLY A 219 0.85 -11.73 -6.70
N CYS A 220 1.19 -10.72 -7.49
CA CYS A 220 2.54 -10.48 -7.99
C CYS A 220 3.38 -9.79 -6.90
N PRO A 221 4.62 -10.26 -6.62
CA PRO A 221 5.51 -9.60 -5.64
C PRO A 221 5.80 -8.13 -5.99
N ALA A 222 5.73 -7.78 -7.29
CA ALA A 222 5.90 -6.42 -7.78
C ALA A 222 4.93 -5.42 -7.14
N PHE A 223 3.77 -5.85 -6.64
CA PHE A 223 2.76 -4.95 -6.09
C PHE A 223 3.25 -4.23 -4.84
N ASP A 224 3.73 -4.97 -3.85
CA ASP A 224 4.30 -4.39 -2.62
C ASP A 224 5.64 -3.70 -2.89
N LEU A 225 6.47 -4.26 -3.77
CA LEU A 225 7.78 -3.70 -4.08
C LEU A 225 7.64 -2.33 -4.75
N VAL A 226 6.82 -2.20 -5.79
CA VAL A 226 6.57 -0.90 -6.42
C VAL A 226 5.93 0.07 -5.42
N ARG A 227 4.98 -0.40 -4.59
CA ARG A 227 4.32 0.42 -3.58
C ARG A 227 5.32 1.03 -2.60
N VAL A 228 6.18 0.20 -2.00
CA VAL A 228 7.18 0.64 -1.02
C VAL A 228 8.22 1.55 -1.66
N MET A 229 8.75 1.19 -2.84
CA MET A 229 9.75 2.02 -3.52
C MET A 229 9.19 3.40 -3.87
N CYS A 230 7.94 3.49 -4.31
CA CYS A 230 7.32 4.75 -4.65
C CYS A 230 6.88 5.57 -3.42
N ALA A 231 6.46 4.92 -2.34
CA ALA A 231 5.99 5.60 -1.12
C ALA A 231 7.11 5.97 -0.14
N CYS A 232 8.28 5.32 -0.20
CA CYS A 232 9.34 5.48 0.80
C CYS A 232 10.66 6.04 0.23
N LEU A 233 10.92 5.93 -1.07
CA LEU A 233 12.15 6.44 -1.69
C LEU A 233 11.90 7.70 -2.52
N SER A 234 12.95 8.52 -2.60
CA SER A 234 12.98 9.62 -3.55
C SER A 234 12.92 9.10 -4.99
N GLY A 235 12.46 9.94 -5.91
CA GLY A 235 12.46 9.59 -7.33
C GLY A 235 13.86 9.25 -7.86
N LYS A 236 14.90 9.90 -7.32
CA LYS A 236 16.31 9.65 -7.67
C LYS A 236 16.76 8.28 -7.18
N ASP A 237 16.65 8.01 -5.87
CA ASP A 237 17.11 6.75 -5.29
C ASP A 237 16.39 5.55 -5.92
N ARG A 238 15.09 5.70 -6.20
CA ARG A 238 14.32 4.66 -6.90
C ARG A 238 14.82 4.41 -8.32
N GLN A 239 15.20 5.43 -9.08
CA GLN A 239 15.73 5.25 -10.43
C GLN A 239 17.12 4.62 -10.42
N GLU A 240 17.96 5.02 -9.47
CA GLU A 240 19.37 4.58 -9.38
C GLU A 240 19.52 3.20 -8.73
N GLN A 241 18.66 2.82 -7.77
CA GLN A 241 18.90 1.65 -6.92
C GLN A 241 17.83 0.53 -7.02
N TRP A 242 16.79 0.68 -7.84
CA TRP A 242 15.72 -0.34 -7.86
C TRP A 242 16.24 -1.74 -8.21
N GLU A 243 17.22 -1.88 -9.12
CA GLU A 243 17.76 -3.20 -9.47
C GLU A 243 18.49 -3.87 -8.30
N GLU A 244 19.37 -3.12 -7.63
CA GLU A 244 20.13 -3.59 -6.47
C GLU A 244 19.20 -3.98 -5.32
N LEU A 245 18.17 -3.17 -5.07
CA LEU A 245 17.17 -3.46 -4.03
C LEU A 245 16.36 -4.72 -4.35
N LEU A 246 16.03 -4.99 -5.62
CA LEU A 246 15.38 -6.23 -6.01
C LEU A 246 16.31 -7.44 -5.90
N ASP A 247 17.61 -7.28 -6.20
CA ASP A 247 18.61 -8.32 -6.02
C ASP A 247 18.75 -8.71 -4.54
N GLU A 248 18.80 -7.72 -3.64
CA GLU A 248 18.84 -7.94 -2.20
C GLU A 248 17.56 -8.57 -1.66
N PHE A 249 16.39 -8.06 -2.06
CA PHE A 249 15.11 -8.66 -1.71
C PHE A 249 15.04 -10.13 -2.13
N TYR A 250 15.46 -10.45 -3.36
CA TYR A 250 15.45 -11.82 -3.84
C TYR A 250 16.43 -12.73 -3.08
N GLY A 251 17.57 -12.18 -2.64
CA GLY A 251 18.49 -12.83 -1.72
C GLY A 251 17.82 -13.17 -0.38
N TYR A 252 17.11 -12.20 0.21
CA TYR A 252 16.34 -12.43 1.44
C TYR A 252 15.26 -13.48 1.27
N LEU A 253 14.52 -13.45 0.16
CA LEU A 253 13.48 -14.45 -0.12
C LEU A 253 14.08 -15.86 -0.24
N LYS A 254 15.21 -16.01 -0.92
CA LYS A 254 15.93 -17.29 -0.99
C LYS A 254 16.29 -17.82 0.39
N GLU A 255 16.82 -16.96 1.26
CA GLU A 255 17.16 -17.35 2.64
C GLU A 255 15.92 -17.81 3.41
N GLU A 256 14.80 -17.10 3.30
CA GLU A 256 13.56 -17.47 4.01
C GLU A 256 12.84 -18.68 3.41
N CYS A 257 12.97 -18.90 2.09
CA CYS A 257 12.47 -20.12 1.43
C CYS A 257 13.27 -21.36 1.87
N GLY A 258 14.57 -21.22 2.13
CA GLY A 258 15.44 -22.33 2.50
C GLY A 258 15.48 -23.41 1.40
N ASN A 259 15.03 -24.63 1.74
CA ASN A 259 14.98 -25.76 0.80
C ASN A 259 13.70 -25.82 -0.03
N ARG A 260 12.75 -24.89 0.17
CA ARG A 260 11.51 -24.84 -0.61
C ARG A 260 11.77 -24.32 -2.02
N ASP A 261 10.94 -24.76 -2.97
CA ASP A 261 10.96 -24.21 -4.32
C ASP A 261 10.65 -22.71 -4.30
N MET A 262 11.50 -21.94 -4.99
CA MET A 262 11.27 -20.51 -5.15
C MET A 262 9.99 -20.25 -5.96
N PRO A 263 9.13 -19.30 -5.55
CA PRO A 263 7.88 -19.01 -6.26
C PRO A 263 8.11 -18.40 -7.65
N TYR A 264 9.30 -17.84 -7.90
CA TYR A 264 9.67 -17.19 -9.15
C TYR A 264 11.19 -16.98 -9.22
N THR A 265 11.69 -16.61 -10.40
CA THR A 265 13.10 -16.26 -10.63
C THR A 265 13.36 -14.75 -10.47
N LEU A 266 14.61 -14.37 -10.25
CA LEU A 266 15.02 -12.96 -10.23
C LEU A 266 14.68 -12.22 -11.54
N LYS A 267 14.77 -12.91 -12.68
CA LYS A 267 14.41 -12.36 -13.98
C LYS A 267 12.91 -12.03 -14.03
N GLN A 268 12.06 -12.95 -13.58
CA GLN A 268 10.61 -12.72 -13.49
C GLN A 268 10.28 -11.58 -12.52
N LEU A 269 10.98 -11.51 -11.38
CA LEU A 269 10.82 -10.41 -10.43
C LEU A 269 11.14 -9.05 -11.06
N LYS A 270 12.32 -8.89 -11.68
CA LYS A 270 12.72 -7.63 -12.33
C LYS A 270 11.78 -7.25 -13.48
N GLU A 271 11.33 -8.23 -14.27
CA GLU A 271 10.37 -8.02 -15.34
C GLU A 271 9.01 -7.55 -14.82
N SER A 272 8.47 -8.25 -13.82
CA SER A 272 7.19 -7.90 -13.19
C SER A 272 7.21 -6.51 -12.57
N TYR A 273 8.30 -6.14 -11.89
CA TYR A 273 8.49 -4.80 -11.34
C TYR A 273 8.46 -3.74 -12.44
N ARG A 274 9.24 -3.91 -13.52
CA ARG A 274 9.29 -2.94 -14.63
C ARG A 274 7.93 -2.78 -15.29
N ARG A 275 7.22 -3.88 -15.55
CA ARG A 275 5.91 -3.87 -16.19
C ARG A 275 4.84 -3.23 -15.31
N PHE A 276 4.83 -3.56 -14.02
CA PHE A 276 3.82 -3.05 -13.09
C PHE A 276 4.07 -1.60 -12.64
N PHE A 277 5.33 -1.13 -12.69
CA PHE A 277 5.73 0.19 -12.18
C PHE A 277 4.84 1.36 -12.65
N PRO A 278 4.46 1.49 -13.93
CA PRO A 278 3.62 2.60 -14.38
C PRO A 278 2.25 2.64 -13.69
N LEU A 279 1.59 1.49 -13.56
CA LEU A 279 0.30 1.37 -12.88
C LEU A 279 0.47 1.53 -11.36
N GLY A 280 1.40 0.80 -10.74
CA GLY A 280 1.61 0.86 -9.29
C GLY A 280 2.05 2.23 -8.80
N GLY A 281 2.88 2.95 -9.57
CA GLY A 281 3.28 4.33 -9.28
C GLY A 281 2.10 5.31 -9.36
N LEU A 282 1.24 5.16 -10.38
CA LEU A 282 0.00 5.94 -10.49
C LEU A 282 -0.94 5.69 -9.30
N MET A 283 -0.99 4.45 -8.81
CA MET A 283 -1.88 4.06 -7.72
C MET A 283 -1.56 4.66 -6.35
N ILE A 284 -0.42 5.33 -6.21
CA ILE A 284 -0.11 6.12 -5.00
C ILE A 284 -0.74 7.51 -5.05
N MET A 285 -1.02 8.05 -6.23
CA MET A 285 -1.47 9.44 -6.39
C MET A 285 -2.80 9.75 -5.69
N PRO A 286 -3.83 8.89 -5.66
CA PRO A 286 -5.04 9.18 -4.89
C PRO A 286 -4.82 9.31 -3.39
N MET A 287 -3.75 8.75 -2.83
CA MET A 287 -3.39 8.91 -1.41
C MET A 287 -2.80 10.30 -1.12
N ILE A 288 -2.26 10.95 -2.16
CA ILE A 288 -1.64 12.28 -2.07
C ILE A 288 -2.73 13.35 -1.88
N GLY A 289 -3.85 13.26 -2.59
CA GLY A 289 -4.92 14.28 -2.57
C GLY A 289 -5.50 14.59 -1.17
N PRO A 290 -6.05 13.61 -0.44
CA PRO A 290 -6.58 13.81 0.91
C PRO A 290 -5.52 14.28 1.91
N LEU A 291 -4.27 13.84 1.76
CA LEU A 291 -3.17 14.31 2.60
C LEU A 291 -2.86 15.78 2.34
N PHE A 292 -2.78 16.20 1.06
CA PHE A 292 -2.60 17.60 0.69
C PHE A 292 -3.74 18.47 1.22
N ASP A 293 -4.98 17.98 1.16
CA ASP A 293 -6.15 18.67 1.72
C ASP A 293 -6.06 18.81 3.24
N ILE A 294 -5.65 17.77 3.97
CA ILE A 294 -5.42 17.82 5.43
C ILE A 294 -4.31 18.81 5.80
N ILE A 295 -3.18 18.77 5.07
CA ILE A 295 -2.05 19.67 5.27
C ILE A 295 -2.51 21.12 5.04
N CYS A 296 -3.11 21.41 3.89
CA CYS A 296 -3.61 22.75 3.55
C CYS A 296 -4.66 23.29 4.54
N LYS A 297 -5.48 22.41 5.14
CA LYS A 297 -6.49 22.78 6.14
C LYS A 297 -5.97 22.94 7.57
N SER A 298 -4.76 22.45 7.88
CA SER A 298 -4.18 22.54 9.24
C SER A 298 -3.81 23.96 9.70
N GLY A 299 -3.94 24.97 8.83
CA GLY A 299 -3.82 26.39 9.18
C GLY A 299 -2.39 26.93 9.29
N ASP A 300 -1.38 26.06 9.40
CA ASP A 300 0.03 26.46 9.44
C ASP A 300 0.59 26.64 8.03
N LYS A 301 0.46 27.86 7.50
CA LYS A 301 0.93 28.22 6.14
C LYS A 301 2.43 27.95 5.92
N GLU A 302 3.26 28.02 6.96
CA GLU A 302 4.70 27.87 6.84
C GLU A 302 5.10 26.38 6.80
N GLN A 303 4.46 25.55 7.63
CA GLN A 303 4.60 24.09 7.55
C GLN A 303 4.03 23.55 6.23
N ASN A 304 2.91 24.12 5.75
CA ASN A 304 2.30 23.77 4.47
C ASN A 304 3.22 24.09 3.29
N GLN A 305 3.86 25.27 3.27
CA GLN A 305 4.84 25.60 2.24
C GLN A 305 6.08 24.69 2.31
N LYS A 306 6.61 24.40 3.50
CA LYS A 306 7.76 23.48 3.66
C LYS A 306 7.44 22.06 3.20
N VAL A 307 6.24 21.55 3.47
CA VAL A 307 5.81 20.21 3.02
C VAL A 307 5.58 20.19 1.51
N ILE A 308 4.88 21.20 0.95
CA ILE A 308 4.68 21.35 -0.50
C ILE A 308 6.03 21.42 -1.22
N LEU A 309 6.98 22.20 -0.72
CA LEU A 309 8.34 22.30 -1.28
C LEU A 309 9.11 20.98 -1.19
N LYS A 310 8.99 20.22 -0.08
CA LYS A 310 9.62 18.88 0.05
C LYS A 310 9.02 17.85 -0.90
N VAL A 311 7.72 17.90 -1.15
CA VAL A 311 7.04 17.00 -2.11
C VAL A 311 7.39 17.35 -3.55
N ILE A 312 7.49 18.64 -3.88
CA ILE A 312 7.75 19.11 -5.26
C ILE A 312 9.26 19.08 -5.59
N HIS A 313 10.12 19.29 -4.60
CA HIS A 313 11.59 19.30 -4.75
C HIS A 313 12.27 18.37 -3.72
N PRO A 314 12.19 17.04 -3.92
CA PRO A 314 12.84 16.07 -3.03
C PRO A 314 14.37 16.13 -3.26
N GLY A 315 15.06 17.08 -2.63
CA GLY A 315 16.50 17.25 -2.77
C GLY A 315 17.10 18.55 -2.24
N GLN A 316 16.29 19.61 -2.03
CA GLN A 316 16.80 20.81 -1.37
C GLN A 316 16.74 20.65 0.15
N ARG A 317 17.89 20.43 0.79
CA ARG A 317 18.03 20.66 2.23
C ARG A 317 17.67 22.13 2.47
N THR A 318 16.61 22.38 3.21
CA THR A 318 16.37 23.70 3.81
C THR A 318 17.47 23.89 4.85
N ASN A 319 18.48 24.69 4.52
CA ASN A 319 19.43 25.18 5.51
C ASN A 319 18.63 26.03 6.50
N ASN A 320 18.53 25.57 7.75
CA ASN A 320 18.25 26.44 8.88
C ASN A 320 19.57 27.06 9.34
#